data_AF-A0A0D0S8D2-F1
#
_entry.id   AF-A0A0D0S8D2-F1
#
_cell.length_a   1.000
_cell.length_b   1.000
_cell.length_c   1.000
_cell.angle_alpha   90.00
_cell.angle_beta   90.00
_cell.angle_gamma   90.00
#
_symmetry.space_group_name_H-M   'P 1'
#
loop_
_entity.id
_entity.type
_entity.pdbx_description
1 polymer ?
#
loop_
_entity_poly.entity_id
_entity_poly.type
_entity_poly.pdbx_seq_one_letter_code
_entity_poly.pdbx_strand_id
1 'polypeptide(L)'
;MKLKTIKIKNFRCFEKVDIDLDHQMTLIVGKNGTGKTAILDAIAVSISAFLFGLDIGGSRSILKDDARYEFHDLNCFVDPQHQFPVVIESVGDCMDRQDLAWTRSLNSANGKTTIKDAVAITEISKNVQQMIMTGKRDLILPLLSYYGTGRLYAQKRKREI
;
A
#
# COMPACT_ATOMS: atom_id res chain seq x y z
N MET A 1 -10.31 7.75 -7.22
CA MET A 1 -9.51 6.52 -7.08
C MET A 1 -10.29 5.58 -6.19
N LYS A 2 -10.43 4.32 -6.62
CA LYS A 2 -11.20 3.29 -5.94
C LYS A 2 -10.56 1.94 -6.20
N LEU A 3 -10.15 1.24 -5.14
CA LEU A 3 -9.56 -0.10 -5.25
C LEU A 3 -10.69 -1.15 -5.28
N LYS A 4 -10.62 -2.08 -6.23
CA LYS A 4 -11.59 -3.18 -6.40
C LYS A 4 -11.04 -4.48 -5.85
N THR A 5 -9.81 -4.83 -6.20
CA THR A 5 -9.18 -6.08 -5.75
C THR A 5 -7.75 -5.84 -5.33
N ILE A 6 -7.27 -6.60 -4.35
CA ILE A 6 -5.86 -6.63 -3.96
C ILE A 6 -5.39 -8.07 -3.80
N LYS A 7 -4.24 -8.39 -4.40
CA LYS A 7 -3.56 -9.67 -4.23
C LYS A 7 -2.20 -9.42 -3.60
N ILE A 8 -1.88 -10.19 -2.58
CA ILE A 8 -0.70 -9.97 -1.75
C ILE A 8 0.09 -11.27 -1.70
N LYS A 9 1.39 -11.20 -1.92
CA LYS A 9 2.33 -12.32 -1.84
C LYS A 9 3.51 -11.96 -0.96
N ASN A 10 3.89 -12.86 -0.05
CA ASN A 10 5.05 -12.75 0.84
C ASN A 10 5.09 -11.44 1.66
N PHE A 11 3.93 -10.92 2.07
CA PHE A 11 3.85 -9.67 2.84
C PHE A 11 3.47 -9.99 4.29
N ARG A 12 4.41 -9.77 5.20
CA ARG A 12 4.29 -10.01 6.65
C ARG A 12 3.77 -11.42 6.95
N CYS A 13 2.56 -11.55 7.48
CA CYS A 13 1.98 -12.85 7.82
C CYS A 13 1.39 -13.61 6.63
N PHE A 14 1.28 -13.00 5.44
CA PHE A 14 0.64 -13.61 4.29
C PHE A 14 1.67 -14.16 3.31
N GLU A 15 1.63 -15.48 3.08
CA GLU A 15 2.28 -16.10 1.92
C GLU A 15 1.55 -15.70 0.64
N LYS A 16 0.22 -15.88 0.63
CA LYS A 16 -0.68 -15.40 -0.42
C LYS A 16 -2.04 -15.04 0.18
N VAL A 17 -2.63 -13.93 -0.25
CA VAL A 17 -4.03 -13.58 0.03
C VAL A 17 -4.60 -12.75 -1.12
N ASP A 18 -5.83 -13.09 -1.51
CA ASP A 18 -6.58 -12.40 -2.56
C ASP A 18 -7.86 -11.85 -1.92
N ILE A 19 -8.13 -10.55 -2.08
CA ILE A 19 -9.24 -9.85 -1.42
C ILE A 19 -9.99 -9.00 -2.44
N ASP A 20 -11.29 -9.22 -2.51
CA ASP A 20 -12.23 -8.34 -3.21
C ASP A 20 -12.77 -7.30 -2.22
N LEU A 21 -12.71 -6.03 -2.63
CA LEU A 21 -13.19 -4.90 -1.86
C LEU A 21 -14.58 -4.50 -2.36
N ASP A 22 -15.50 -4.34 -1.42
CA ASP A 22 -16.85 -3.90 -1.71
C ASP A 22 -16.87 -2.46 -2.27
N HIS A 23 -17.86 -2.18 -3.10
CA HIS A 23 -18.03 -0.87 -3.74
C HIS A 23 -18.25 0.26 -2.72
N GLN A 24 -18.88 0.01 -1.59
CA GLN A 24 -19.20 1.02 -0.58
C GLN A 24 -18.29 0.92 0.64
N MET A 25 -18.21 -0.26 1.26
CA MET A 25 -17.47 -0.43 2.52
C MET A 25 -17.03 -1.88 2.71
N THR A 26 -15.73 -2.06 2.99
CA THR A 26 -15.18 -3.36 3.41
C THR A 26 -14.82 -3.32 4.89
N LEU A 27 -15.37 -4.25 5.69
CA LEU A 27 -15.04 -4.42 7.10
C LEU A 27 -14.20 -5.69 7.31
N ILE A 28 -12.95 -5.52 7.75
CA ILE A 28 -12.05 -6.63 8.05
C ILE A 28 -12.12 -6.94 9.55
N VAL A 29 -12.68 -8.10 9.91
CA VAL A 29 -12.80 -8.58 11.29
C VAL A 29 -11.87 -9.77 11.52
N GLY A 30 -11.26 -9.82 12.71
CA GLY A 30 -10.34 -10.89 13.07
C GLY A 30 -9.70 -10.64 14.43
N LYS A 31 -9.10 -11.67 15.03
CA LYS A 31 -8.39 -11.55 16.32
C LYS A 31 -7.14 -10.67 16.18
N ASN A 32 -6.59 -10.21 17.30
CA ASN A 32 -5.31 -9.51 17.27
C ASN A 32 -4.21 -10.42 16.71
N GLY A 33 -3.28 -9.86 15.93
CA GLY A 33 -2.21 -10.62 15.29
C GLY A 33 -2.57 -11.34 13.98
N THR A 34 -3.85 -11.36 13.55
CA THR A 34 -4.27 -12.08 12.33
C THR A 34 -3.97 -11.35 11.01
N GLY A 35 -3.18 -10.28 11.03
CA GLY A 35 -2.80 -9.57 9.80
C GLY A 35 -3.74 -8.47 9.31
N LYS A 36 -4.76 -8.06 10.07
CA LYS A 36 -5.66 -6.95 9.68
C LYS A 36 -4.90 -5.68 9.29
N THR A 37 -3.95 -5.26 10.14
CA THR A 37 -3.09 -4.10 9.88
C THR A 37 -2.19 -4.34 8.66
N ALA A 38 -1.73 -5.57 8.45
CA ALA A 38 -0.92 -5.91 7.28
C ALA A 38 -1.70 -5.76 5.97
N ILE A 39 -2.99 -6.12 5.94
CA ILE A 39 -3.86 -5.86 4.78
C ILE A 39 -4.00 -4.35 4.54
N LEU A 40 -4.30 -3.57 5.58
CA LEU A 40 -4.42 -2.11 5.47
C LEU A 40 -3.12 -1.44 5.00
N ASP A 41 -1.97 -1.92 5.47
CA ASP A 41 -0.67 -1.42 5.05
C ASP A 41 -0.36 -1.78 3.59
N ALA A 42 -0.68 -3.00 3.16
CA ALA A 42 -0.54 -3.40 1.76
C ALA A 42 -1.42 -2.54 0.83
N ILE A 43 -2.67 -2.25 1.23
CA ILE A 43 -3.56 -1.31 0.52
C ILE A 43 -2.92 0.08 0.45
N ALA A 44 -2.39 0.60 1.58
CA ALA A 44 -1.76 1.91 1.62
C ALA A 44 -0.52 2.00 0.71
N VAL A 45 0.30 0.94 0.67
CA VAL A 45 1.46 0.84 -0.24
C VAL A 45 1.01 0.81 -1.69
N SER A 46 -0.01 0.02 -2.02
CA SER A 46 -0.57 -0.07 -3.37
C SER A 46 -1.06 1.29 -3.87
N ILE A 47 -1.94 1.94 -3.11
CA ILE A 47 -2.54 3.23 -3.48
C ILE A 47 -1.48 4.34 -3.55
N SER A 48 -0.41 4.25 -2.74
CA SER A 48 0.72 5.19 -2.81
C SER A 48 1.41 5.22 -4.19
N ALA A 49 1.16 4.25 -5.07
CA ALA A 49 1.61 4.31 -6.46
C ALA A 49 1.12 5.59 -7.16
N PHE A 50 -0.11 6.03 -6.87
CA PHE A 50 -0.66 7.28 -7.39
C PHE A 50 0.09 8.53 -6.90
N LEU A 51 0.75 8.47 -5.75
CA LEU A 51 1.46 9.63 -5.22
C LEU A 51 2.80 9.88 -5.92
N PHE A 52 3.38 8.90 -6.62
CA PHE A 52 4.70 9.09 -7.27
C PHE A 52 4.70 10.08 -8.44
N GLY A 53 3.56 10.28 -9.10
CA GLY A 53 3.46 11.26 -10.18
C GLY A 53 3.04 12.65 -9.70
N LEU A 54 2.82 12.83 -8.40
CA LEU A 54 2.47 14.11 -7.79
C LEU A 54 3.69 14.66 -7.03
N ASP A 55 3.85 15.98 -7.00
CA ASP A 55 4.90 16.62 -6.18
C ASP A 55 4.47 16.75 -4.71
N ILE A 56 3.83 15.70 -4.21
CA ILE A 56 3.31 15.59 -2.86
C ILE A 56 4.10 14.45 -2.23
N GLY A 57 5.15 14.78 -1.47
CA GLY A 57 6.00 13.79 -0.82
C GLY A 57 5.21 12.80 0.05
N GLY A 58 5.85 11.69 0.45
CA GLY A 58 5.24 10.74 1.39
C GLY A 58 4.61 9.50 0.77
N SER A 59 5.09 9.05 -0.40
CA SER A 59 4.71 7.74 -0.95
C SER A 59 5.22 6.61 -0.06
N ARG A 60 4.38 5.60 0.19
CA ARG A 60 4.78 4.39 0.92
C ARG A 60 5.45 3.39 0.00
N SER A 61 6.53 2.79 0.50
CA SER A 61 7.26 1.67 -0.10
C SER A 61 7.05 0.38 0.70
N ILE A 62 7.33 -0.74 0.06
CA ILE A 62 7.50 -2.04 0.73
C ILE A 62 8.88 -2.02 1.37
N LEU A 63 8.95 -2.21 2.70
CA LEU A 63 10.20 -2.31 3.43
C LEU A 63 10.68 -3.76 3.48
N LYS A 64 11.97 -3.96 3.78
CA LYS A 64 12.54 -5.30 4.01
C LYS A 64 11.76 -6.05 5.11
N ASP A 65 11.41 -5.36 6.19
CA ASP A 65 10.69 -5.94 7.34
C ASP A 65 9.22 -6.24 7.02
N ASP A 66 8.70 -5.74 5.89
CA ASP A 66 7.40 -6.15 5.38
C ASP A 66 7.46 -7.50 4.65
N ALA A 67 8.64 -8.03 4.32
CA ALA A 67 8.77 -9.35 3.70
C ALA A 67 8.47 -10.45 4.71
N ARG A 68 7.66 -11.43 4.32
CA ARG A 68 7.30 -12.59 5.15
C ARG A 68 8.55 -13.34 5.59
N TYR A 69 8.55 -13.80 6.83
CA TYR A 69 9.54 -14.74 7.33
C TYR A 69 9.07 -16.17 7.14
N GLU A 70 9.98 -17.02 6.68
CA GLU A 70 9.87 -18.46 6.77
C GLU A 70 10.94 -18.97 7.72
N PHE A 71 10.56 -19.87 8.61
CA PHE A 71 11.45 -20.40 9.63
C PHE A 71 11.82 -21.82 9.22
N HIS A 72 13.11 -22.04 8.99
CA HIS A 72 13.63 -23.37 8.66
C HIS A 72 14.30 -23.97 9.89
N ASP A 73 13.86 -25.17 10.28
CA ASP A 73 14.47 -25.93 11.36
C ASP A 73 15.76 -26.59 10.87
N LEU A 74 16.90 -26.06 11.31
CA LEU A 74 18.22 -26.60 11.03
C LEU A 74 18.75 -27.32 12.27
N ASN A 75 18.05 -28.39 12.67
CA ASN A 75 18.29 -29.28 13.84
C ASN A 75 18.44 -28.56 15.20
N CYS A 76 19.48 -27.76 15.36
CA CYS A 76 19.87 -27.08 16.60
C CYS A 76 19.57 -25.58 16.62
N PHE A 77 19.13 -25.00 15.49
CA PHE A 77 18.73 -23.60 15.42
C PHE A 77 17.62 -23.39 14.39
N VAL A 78 16.80 -22.37 14.64
CA VAL A 78 15.77 -21.90 13.71
C VAL A 78 16.36 -20.77 12.88
N ASP A 79 16.31 -20.91 11.56
CA ASP A 79 16.82 -19.90 10.62
C ASP A 79 15.68 -19.10 9.99
N PRO A 80 15.46 -17.82 10.39
CA PRO A 80 14.43 -16.96 9.81
C PRO A 80 14.88 -16.35 8.49
N GLN A 81 14.25 -16.77 7.39
CA GLN A 81 14.55 -16.31 6.04
C GLN A 81 13.44 -15.44 5.46
N HIS A 82 13.81 -14.24 5.00
CA HIS A 82 12.88 -13.35 4.30
C HIS A 82 12.50 -13.93 2.93
N GLN A 83 11.21 -13.92 2.63
CA GLN A 83 10.67 -14.42 1.38
C GLN A 83 10.51 -13.28 0.37
N PHE A 84 11.18 -13.42 -0.77
CA PHE A 84 11.07 -12.54 -1.93
C PHE A 84 10.65 -13.34 -3.17
N PRO A 85 9.98 -12.72 -4.16
CA PRO A 85 9.54 -11.33 -4.16
C PRO A 85 8.34 -11.12 -3.23
N VAL A 86 8.29 -9.93 -2.61
CA VAL A 86 7.08 -9.39 -1.99
C VAL A 86 6.30 -8.71 -3.10
N VAL A 87 5.03 -9.07 -3.30
CA VAL A 87 4.23 -8.56 -4.41
C VAL A 87 2.87 -8.10 -3.89
N ILE A 88 2.47 -6.89 -4.28
CA ILE A 88 1.14 -6.34 -4.06
C ILE A 88 0.59 -5.96 -5.43
N GLU A 89 -0.36 -6.73 -5.91
CA GLU A 89 -1.09 -6.49 -7.15
C GLU A 89 -2.44 -5.88 -6.83
N SER A 90 -2.91 -4.97 -7.67
CA SER A 90 -4.12 -4.21 -7.41
C SER A 90 -4.85 -3.89 -8.69
N VAL A 91 -6.18 -3.95 -8.62
CA VAL A 91 -7.07 -3.52 -9.70
C VAL A 91 -8.05 -2.49 -9.14
N GLY A 92 -8.27 -1.41 -9.87
CA GLY A 92 -9.20 -0.37 -9.45
C GLY A 92 -9.39 0.73 -10.48
N ASP A 93 -10.23 1.68 -10.12
CA ASP A 93 -10.57 2.82 -10.96
C ASP A 93 -9.81 4.07 -10.49
N CYS A 94 -9.30 4.87 -11.42
CA CYS A 94 -8.63 6.13 -11.12
C CYS A 94 -8.94 7.19 -12.18
N MET A 95 -9.40 8.36 -11.72
CA MET A 95 -9.91 9.42 -12.61
C MET A 95 -10.93 8.81 -13.59
N ASP A 96 -10.75 9.00 -14.89
CA ASP A 96 -11.66 8.53 -15.95
C ASP A 96 -11.32 7.12 -16.46
N ARG A 97 -10.39 6.41 -15.81
CA ARG A 97 -9.92 5.08 -16.20
C ARG A 97 -10.47 4.03 -15.25
N GLN A 98 -11.04 2.98 -15.82
CA GLN A 98 -11.58 1.83 -15.08
C GLN A 98 -10.66 0.62 -15.20
N ASP A 99 -10.74 -0.27 -14.20
CA ASP A 99 -10.06 -1.58 -14.18
C ASP A 99 -8.55 -1.50 -14.47
N LEU A 100 -7.91 -0.45 -13.97
CA LEU A 100 -6.47 -0.30 -14.03
C LEU A 100 -5.84 -1.36 -13.16
N ALA A 101 -4.93 -2.14 -13.73
CA ALA A 101 -4.06 -3.03 -12.98
C ALA A 101 -2.71 -2.35 -12.72
N TRP A 102 -2.22 -2.43 -11.49
CA TRP A 102 -0.86 -2.02 -11.14
C TRP A 102 -0.27 -2.92 -10.07
N THR A 103 1.05 -3.06 -10.11
CA THR A 103 1.80 -3.93 -9.21
C THR A 103 2.95 -3.17 -8.55
N ARG A 104 3.12 -3.41 -7.25
CA ARG A 104 4.26 -2.95 -6.44
C ARG A 104 4.98 -4.18 -5.93
N SER A 105 6.29 -4.27 -6.16
CA SER A 105 7.08 -5.41 -5.70
C SER A 105 8.39 -5.01 -5.05
N LEU A 106 8.87 -5.81 -4.11
CA LEU A 106 10.23 -5.75 -3.59
C LEU A 106 10.88 -7.10 -3.89
N ASN A 107 11.93 -7.11 -4.72
CA ASN A 107 12.51 -8.34 -5.25
C ASN A 107 13.70 -8.87 -4.44
N SER A 108 14.25 -8.07 -3.52
CA SER A 108 15.37 -8.46 -2.68
C SER A 108 15.45 -7.58 -1.43
N ALA A 109 16.18 -8.05 -0.41
CA ALA A 109 16.34 -7.35 0.86
C ALA A 109 16.96 -5.95 0.73
N ASN A 110 17.88 -5.76 -0.22
CA ASN A 110 18.54 -4.48 -0.48
C ASN A 110 17.94 -3.76 -1.70
N GLY A 111 16.85 -4.30 -2.25
CA GLY A 111 16.15 -3.72 -3.39
C GLY A 111 15.35 -2.49 -3.02
N LYS A 112 14.83 -1.82 -4.05
CA LYS A 112 13.80 -0.77 -3.89
C LYS A 112 12.48 -1.31 -4.39
N THR A 113 11.37 -0.80 -3.84
CA THR A 113 10.05 -1.13 -4.36
C THR A 113 9.92 -0.68 -5.81
N THR A 114 9.48 -1.59 -6.68
CA THR A 114 9.30 -1.32 -8.10
C THR A 114 8.16 -0.33 -8.35
N ILE A 115 8.37 0.50 -9.38
CA ILE A 115 7.37 1.40 -9.98
C ILE A 115 7.09 1.01 -11.44
N LYS A 116 7.97 0.19 -12.06
CA LYS A 116 7.89 -0.22 -13.47
C LYS A 116 6.56 -0.88 -13.85
N ASP A 117 5.92 -1.58 -12.91
CA ASP A 117 4.65 -2.28 -13.13
C ASP A 117 3.44 -1.44 -12.64
N ALA A 118 3.67 -0.15 -12.38
CA ALA A 118 2.67 0.84 -11.97
C ALA A 118 2.69 2.08 -12.89
N VAL A 119 3.12 1.91 -14.15
CA VAL A 119 3.25 3.00 -15.13
C VAL A 119 1.91 3.67 -15.40
N ALA A 120 0.86 2.90 -15.66
CA ALA A 120 -0.46 3.45 -16.00
C ALA A 120 -1.01 4.38 -14.91
N ILE A 121 -0.91 3.98 -13.63
CA ILE A 121 -1.36 4.82 -12.53
C ILE A 121 -0.45 6.04 -12.32
N THR A 122 0.86 5.89 -12.54
CA THR A 122 1.83 6.99 -12.41
C THR A 122 1.65 8.04 -13.53
N GLU A 123 1.30 7.63 -14.74
CA GLU A 123 0.98 8.53 -15.85
C GLU A 123 -0.27 9.36 -15.56
N ILE A 124 -1.32 8.73 -15.00
CA ILE A 124 -2.51 9.45 -14.57
C ILE A 124 -2.13 10.51 -13.52
N SER A 125 -1.32 10.14 -12.54
CA SER A 125 -0.83 11.08 -11.53
C SER A 125 -0.08 12.26 -12.12
N LYS A 126 0.81 12.03 -13.09
CA LYS A 126 1.53 13.11 -13.78
C LYS A 126 0.58 14.04 -14.53
N ASN A 127 -0.43 13.50 -15.19
CA ASN A 127 -1.45 14.30 -15.87
C ASN A 127 -2.25 15.14 -14.86
N VAL A 128 -2.63 14.54 -13.73
CA VAL A 128 -3.28 15.25 -12.62
C VAL A 128 -2.39 16.38 -12.09
N GLN A 129 -1.09 16.15 -11.90
CA GLN A 129 -0.13 17.17 -11.49
C GLN A 129 -0.09 18.35 -12.47
N GLN A 130 -0.07 18.09 -13.77
CA GLN A 130 -0.12 19.14 -14.80
C GLN A 130 -1.43 19.92 -14.77
N MET A 131 -2.57 19.26 -14.54
CA MET A 131 -3.86 19.94 -14.39
C MET A 131 -3.91 20.84 -13.14
N ILE A 132 -3.25 20.42 -12.05
CA ILE A 132 -3.09 21.25 -10.86
C ILE A 132 -2.24 22.49 -11.19
N MET A 133 -1.09 22.29 -11.85
CA MET A 133 -0.17 23.38 -12.22
C MET A 133 -0.79 24.40 -13.20
N THR A 134 -1.66 23.94 -14.10
CA THR A 134 -2.38 24.81 -15.05
C THR A 134 -3.62 25.48 -14.46
N GLY A 135 -3.94 25.23 -13.18
CA GLY A 135 -5.03 25.90 -12.46
C GLY A 135 -6.44 25.44 -12.84
N LYS A 136 -6.59 24.18 -13.30
CA LYS A 136 -7.91 23.62 -13.65
C LYS A 136 -8.80 23.53 -12.40
N ARG A 137 -9.83 24.37 -12.33
CA ARG A 137 -10.68 24.54 -11.14
C ARG A 137 -11.67 23.40 -10.90
N ASP A 138 -12.11 22.73 -11.96
CA ASP A 138 -13.11 21.65 -11.88
C ASP A 138 -12.47 20.26 -11.67
N LEU A 139 -11.20 20.21 -11.27
CA LEU A 139 -10.48 18.96 -11.03
C LEU A 139 -10.86 18.36 -9.67
N ILE A 140 -11.51 17.20 -9.69
CA ILE A 140 -11.86 16.45 -8.47
C ILE A 140 -10.74 15.44 -8.16
N LEU A 141 -10.02 15.67 -7.06
CA LEU A 141 -8.94 14.80 -6.61
C LEU A 141 -9.46 13.64 -5.73
N PRO A 142 -8.80 12.47 -5.75
CA PRO A 142 -9.16 11.39 -4.87
C PRO A 142 -8.72 11.69 -3.43
N LEU A 143 -9.60 11.44 -2.46
CA LEU A 143 -9.25 11.52 -1.05
C LEU A 143 -8.63 10.21 -0.59
N LEU A 144 -7.42 10.28 -0.06
CA LEU A 144 -6.70 9.16 0.55
C LEU A 144 -6.46 9.47 2.02
N SER A 145 -6.96 8.61 2.91
CA SER A 145 -6.75 8.78 4.35
C SER A 145 -6.42 7.45 5.00
N TYR A 146 -5.34 7.44 5.79
CA TYR A 146 -4.88 6.27 6.54
C TYR A 146 -4.80 6.63 8.02
N TYR A 147 -5.56 5.90 8.84
CA TYR A 147 -5.62 6.11 10.28
C TYR A 147 -4.93 4.97 11.02
N GLY A 148 -3.70 5.21 11.47
CA GLY A 148 -2.97 4.29 12.34
C GLY A 148 -3.48 4.30 13.79
N THR A 149 -2.94 3.42 14.62
CA THR A 149 -3.30 3.28 16.05
C THR A 149 -2.77 4.42 16.92
N GLY A 150 -1.82 5.23 16.43
CA GLY A 150 -1.29 6.41 17.15
C GLY A 150 -2.34 7.45 17.55
N ARG A 151 -3.52 7.45 16.90
CA ARG A 151 -4.66 8.30 17.27
C ARG A 151 -5.17 8.08 18.70
N LEU A 152 -4.94 6.90 19.27
CA LEU A 152 -5.34 6.58 20.64
C LEU A 152 -4.42 7.22 21.68
N TYR A 153 -3.18 7.54 21.31
CA TYR A 153 -2.15 8.05 22.21
C TYR A 153 -1.92 9.57 22.08
N ALA A 154 -2.69 10.25 21.22
CA ALA A 154 -2.66 11.71 21.09
C ALA A 154 -3.38 12.39 22.28
N GLN A 155 -2.94 12.13 23.51
CA GLN A 155 -3.25 13.01 24.63
C GLN A 155 -2.44 14.29 24.46
N LYS A 156 -3.16 15.40 24.24
CA LYS A 156 -2.59 16.76 24.26
C LYS A 156 -1.77 16.93 25.54
N ARG A 157 -0.44 17.09 25.43
CA ARG A 157 0.34 17.73 26.49
C ARG A 157 -0.22 19.13 26.67
N LYS A 158 -0.96 19.38 27.75
CA LYS A 158 -1.24 20.74 28.22
C LYS A 158 0.12 21.37 28.51
N ARG A 159 0.50 22.40 27.75
CA ARG A 159 1.56 23.31 28.17
C ARG A 159 0.98 24.12 29.33
N GLU A 160 1.48 23.90 30.53
CA GLU A 160 1.33 24.87 31.61
C GLU A 160 2.12 26.12 31.20
N ILE A 161 1.46 27.27 31.30
CA ILE A 161 2.00 28.60 31.02
C ILE A 161 2.73 29.08 32.27
#